data_AF-A0A957VW09-F1
#
_entry.id   AF-A0A957VW09-F1
#
_cell.length_a   1.000
_cell.length_b   1.000
_cell.length_c   1.000
_cell.angle_alpha   90.00
_cell.angle_beta   90.00
_cell.angle_gamma   90.00
#
_symmetry.space_group_name_H-M   'P 1'
#
loop_
_entity.id
_entity.type
_entity.pdbx_description
1 polymer ?
#
loop_
_entity_poly.entity_id
_entity_poly.type
_entity_poly.pdbx_seq_one_letter_code
_entity_poly.pdbx_strand_id
1 'polypeptide(L)'
;MANRLYKPGSRFSPCREWYRRKEMSRLREQHPTPFFMEYGLARLRLGWHQIFRQKQNKREPKQLEILSNSPPVSCICLNTGCSEHLEETIYSFLHQDYGGSKELIILNDDPTQTLAFDHPEVKIVNLSQQIRFEREKWSAAVTVCAHDLIFVWNAADISLPHRITVSVKKISKAEDHLHFMPSVIFIWENERVSGPYHNLFHKGSCWSRRLFDQVGGFRKKERNFAIFKPQLRTIDLSRYDSLMPDEVFYIFRGLNYVANKRQPPAGEIRLNPHWLADYSKLAQDQLTSEIAHNIDRSLSELSSHTRKNLTHYGTNNPRRYYIFEDRCLAYISTAKAACTSIKTVMMQPYGIHKNVHNAWPHIYLGHLEAEHQDFFKFSFVRNPFARLVSGYRNKIINKPWQQREHFGTIPTDISFSEFVAEVVKCPDCLINGHFQSQFAKLYHQGELQVDFLGRFENLAEDWLPIAKRFEFDPQLPHKMKSSTKRGVYKDYRTYYTEELVHLVYNRFRADVDAFGYQQAYEELLTFVSQK
;
A
#
# COMPACT_ATOMS: atom_id res chain seq x y z
N MET A 1 42.81 25.31 -15.05
CA MET A 1 42.51 25.92 -16.36
C MET A 1 41.52 25.03 -17.10
N ALA A 2 40.26 25.43 -17.17
CA ALA A 2 39.26 25.07 -18.20
C ALA A 2 37.89 25.65 -17.80
N ASN A 3 37.85 26.96 -17.54
CA ASN A 3 36.62 27.75 -17.52
C ASN A 3 36.66 28.63 -18.77
N ARG A 4 35.87 28.28 -19.79
CA ARG A 4 35.40 29.13 -20.91
C ARG A 4 35.01 28.25 -22.09
N LEU A 5 33.75 27.86 -22.19
CA LEU A 5 33.09 27.62 -23.48
C LEU A 5 31.58 27.79 -23.32
N TYR A 6 31.10 29.03 -23.31
CA TYR A 6 29.83 29.37 -23.96
C TYR A 6 29.80 30.87 -24.26
N LYS A 7 29.83 31.22 -25.56
CA LYS A 7 29.48 32.57 -26.05
C LYS A 7 28.04 32.49 -26.53
N PRO A 8 27.08 33.24 -25.94
CA PRO A 8 25.70 33.18 -26.38
C PRO A 8 25.52 34.04 -27.64
N GLY A 9 25.50 33.36 -28.80
CA GLY A 9 25.10 33.93 -30.08
C GLY A 9 23.68 33.50 -30.45
N SER A 10 22.82 34.50 -30.66
CA SER A 10 21.54 34.51 -31.42
C SER A 10 20.35 33.63 -30.98
N ARG A 11 19.25 34.35 -30.71
CA ARG A 11 17.81 33.99 -30.77
C ARG A 11 17.24 33.00 -29.76
N PHE A 12 17.17 33.41 -28.49
CA PHE A 12 16.11 32.97 -27.56
C PHE A 12 15.68 34.18 -26.71
N SER A 13 14.46 34.67 -26.94
CA SER A 13 13.87 35.87 -26.31
C SER A 13 12.43 35.52 -25.91
N PRO A 14 12.22 35.04 -24.67
CA PRO A 14 11.54 35.88 -23.67
C PRO A 14 12.15 35.87 -22.24
N CYS A 15 13.00 34.90 -21.85
CA CYS A 15 13.43 34.74 -20.45
C CYS A 15 14.41 35.85 -19.94
N ARG A 16 14.99 36.72 -20.80
CA ARG A 16 15.90 37.81 -20.36
C ARG A 16 15.20 38.98 -19.66
N GLU A 17 13.94 39.25 -19.99
CA GLU A 17 13.19 40.40 -19.46
C GLU A 17 12.69 40.15 -18.03
N TRP A 18 12.42 38.88 -17.71
CA TRP A 18 12.13 38.39 -16.37
C TRP A 18 13.37 38.48 -15.45
N TYR A 19 14.55 38.09 -15.97
CA TYR A 19 15.80 38.10 -15.20
C TYR A 19 16.21 39.51 -14.76
N ARG A 20 16.07 40.54 -15.62
CA ARG A 20 16.38 41.93 -15.27
C ARG A 20 15.48 42.51 -14.17
N ARG A 21 14.22 42.07 -14.06
CA ARG A 21 13.28 42.59 -13.05
C ARG A 21 13.59 42.09 -11.64
N LYS A 22 14.18 40.90 -11.48
CA LYS A 22 14.46 40.31 -10.16
C LYS A 22 15.88 40.56 -9.63
N GLU A 23 16.85 40.87 -10.47
CA GLU A 23 18.22 41.18 -10.02
C GLU A 23 18.27 42.43 -9.10
N MET A 24 17.34 43.38 -9.30
CA MET A 24 17.14 44.54 -8.42
C MET A 24 16.59 44.18 -7.03
N SER A 25 15.99 43.00 -6.85
CA SER A 25 15.39 42.57 -5.57
C SER A 25 16.30 41.68 -4.71
N ARG A 26 17.47 41.26 -5.22
CA ARG A 26 18.40 40.30 -4.59
C ARG A 26 19.37 40.90 -3.55
N LEU A 27 19.32 42.20 -3.26
CA LEU A 27 20.25 42.85 -2.33
C LEU A 27 19.85 42.77 -0.84
N ARG A 28 18.84 42.01 -0.46
CA ARG A 28 18.46 41.86 0.96
C ARG A 28 18.23 40.40 1.33
N GLU A 29 19.00 39.99 2.33
CA GLU A 29 18.79 38.89 3.29
C GLU A 29 19.72 37.67 3.15
N GLN A 30 20.59 37.57 4.15
CA GLN A 30 21.58 36.53 4.41
C GLN A 30 21.02 35.45 5.35
N HIS A 31 21.64 34.26 5.28
CA HIS A 31 21.40 32.98 5.97
C HIS A 31 21.09 33.02 7.49
N PRO A 32 20.58 31.90 8.06
CA PRO A 32 21.45 31.16 9.00
C PRO A 32 21.35 29.61 9.00
N THR A 33 22.37 29.00 9.63
CA THR A 33 22.64 27.59 9.99
C THR A 33 21.92 27.18 11.32
N PRO A 34 22.36 26.16 12.09
CA PRO A 34 22.01 24.74 12.04
C PRO A 34 21.20 24.26 13.26
N PHE A 35 19.94 23.82 13.06
CA PHE A 35 19.04 23.28 14.12
C PHE A 35 18.50 21.86 13.81
N PHE A 36 19.08 21.18 12.80
CA PHE A 36 18.39 20.10 12.07
C PHE A 36 18.63 18.65 12.57
N MET A 37 19.53 18.42 13.52
CA MET A 37 19.96 17.06 13.86
C MET A 37 18.94 16.29 14.71
N GLU A 38 18.23 16.96 15.63
CA GLU A 38 17.11 16.38 16.38
C GLU A 38 15.79 16.38 15.59
N TYR A 39 15.60 17.39 14.73
CA TYR A 39 14.40 17.54 13.91
C TYR A 39 14.26 16.50 12.79
N GLY A 40 15.37 15.95 12.26
CA GLY A 40 15.35 14.98 11.16
C GLY A 40 14.80 13.60 11.56
N LEU A 41 15.20 13.09 12.73
CA LEU A 41 14.66 11.84 13.29
C LEU A 41 13.22 12.03 13.77
N ALA A 42 12.92 13.19 14.36
CA ALA A 42 11.55 13.60 14.66
C ALA A 42 10.71 13.73 13.40
N ARG A 43 11.23 14.21 12.25
CA ARG A 43 10.52 14.30 10.95
C ARG A 43 10.36 12.97 10.22
N LEU A 44 11.21 11.98 10.45
CA LEU A 44 10.96 10.62 9.98
C LEU A 44 9.79 10.02 10.76
N ARG A 45 9.81 10.12 12.10
CA ARG A 45 8.67 9.70 12.94
C ARG A 45 7.40 10.51 12.65
N LEU A 46 7.50 11.84 12.61
CA LEU A 46 6.43 12.78 12.31
C LEU A 46 6.01 12.77 10.85
N GLY A 47 6.85 12.38 9.90
CA GLY A 47 6.53 12.32 8.47
C GLY A 47 5.69 11.09 8.15
N TRP A 48 5.98 9.96 8.81
CA TRP A 48 5.08 8.79 8.79
C TRP A 48 3.83 9.05 9.63
N HIS A 49 3.94 9.62 10.84
CA HIS A 49 2.77 10.07 11.60
C HIS A 49 1.98 11.19 10.91
N GLN A 50 2.57 12.03 10.06
CA GLN A 50 1.91 13.05 9.24
C GLN A 50 1.40 12.49 7.92
N ILE A 51 1.95 11.42 7.36
CA ILE A 51 1.33 10.73 6.22
C ILE A 51 0.13 9.93 6.72
N PHE A 52 0.24 9.27 7.89
CA PHE A 52 -0.88 8.66 8.60
C PHE A 52 -1.89 9.72 9.09
N ARG A 53 -1.44 10.79 9.74
CA ARG A 53 -2.30 11.92 10.13
C ARG A 53 -2.78 12.73 8.97
N GLN A 54 -2.11 12.88 7.84
CA GLN A 54 -2.66 13.59 6.66
C GLN A 54 -3.61 12.67 5.89
N LYS A 55 -3.43 11.34 5.93
CA LYS A 55 -4.51 10.41 5.55
C LYS A 55 -5.70 10.48 6.51
N GLN A 56 -5.49 10.75 7.80
CA GLN A 56 -6.56 10.97 8.79
C GLN A 56 -7.09 12.43 8.86
N ASN A 57 -6.33 13.45 8.49
CA ASN A 57 -6.63 14.91 8.62
C ASN A 57 -6.89 15.56 7.26
N LYS A 58 -6.59 14.91 6.12
CA LYS A 58 -7.34 15.17 4.87
C LYS A 58 -8.74 14.54 4.94
N ARG A 59 -9.08 13.88 6.05
CA ARG A 59 -10.45 13.84 6.57
C ARG A 59 -10.59 14.92 7.66
N GLU A 60 -10.46 16.20 7.31
CA GLU A 60 -11.45 17.11 7.89
C GLU A 60 -12.83 16.54 7.53
N PRO A 61 -13.83 16.63 8.41
CA PRO A 61 -15.13 16.11 8.11
C PRO A 61 -15.70 16.97 6.96
N LYS A 62 -15.39 16.60 5.71
CA LYS A 62 -16.50 16.28 4.82
C LYS A 62 -17.36 15.42 5.70
N GLN A 63 -18.45 16.00 6.21
CA GLN A 63 -19.58 15.25 6.72
C GLN A 63 -19.52 13.95 5.95
N LEU A 64 -19.27 12.82 6.65
CA LEU A 64 -19.51 11.54 6.04
C LEU A 64 -20.85 11.78 5.38
N GLU A 65 -20.90 11.83 4.05
CA GLU A 65 -22.06 11.31 3.38
C GLU A 65 -22.07 9.91 3.98
N ILE A 66 -22.83 9.81 5.07
CA ILE A 66 -23.34 8.58 5.62
C ILE A 66 -23.73 7.89 4.33
N LEU A 67 -22.96 6.87 3.96
CA LEU A 67 -23.24 6.08 2.78
C LEU A 67 -24.69 5.68 2.99
N SER A 68 -25.62 6.39 2.36
CA SER A 68 -27.05 6.23 2.59
C SER A 68 -27.52 4.86 2.09
N ASN A 69 -26.57 4.07 1.55
CA ASN A 69 -26.69 2.74 0.99
C ASN A 69 -25.67 1.72 1.55
N SER A 70 -25.06 1.92 2.74
CA SER A 70 -24.27 0.85 3.37
C SER A 70 -25.17 -0.34 3.75
N PRO A 71 -24.85 -1.59 3.34
CA PRO A 71 -25.73 -2.73 3.60
C PRO A 71 -25.84 -3.03 5.10
N PRO A 72 -27.00 -3.50 5.59
CA PRO A 72 -27.12 -3.86 7.00
C PRO A 72 -26.32 -5.16 7.30
N VAL A 73 -25.75 -5.27 8.50
CA VAL A 73 -24.83 -6.38 8.87
C VAL A 73 -25.15 -7.01 10.21
N SER A 74 -25.01 -8.33 10.31
CA SER A 74 -25.15 -9.09 11.56
C SER A 74 -23.80 -9.66 12.00
N CYS A 75 -23.38 -9.37 13.22
CA CYS A 75 -22.17 -9.91 13.83
C CYS A 75 -22.56 -11.06 14.77
N ILE A 76 -21.91 -12.23 14.64
CA ILE A 76 -22.18 -13.40 15.49
C ILE A 76 -21.02 -13.61 16.47
N CYS A 77 -21.35 -13.59 17.75
CA CYS A 77 -20.47 -13.91 18.86
C CYS A 77 -20.95 -15.17 19.58
N LEU A 78 -20.22 -16.27 19.42
CA LEU A 78 -20.47 -17.49 20.17
C LEU A 78 -19.71 -17.41 21.50
N ASN A 79 -20.44 -17.47 22.62
CA ASN A 79 -19.87 -17.45 23.96
C ASN A 79 -20.13 -18.77 24.69
N THR A 80 -19.05 -19.36 25.20
CA THR A 80 -19.10 -20.54 26.08
C THR A 80 -18.20 -20.27 27.28
N GLY A 81 -18.76 -19.64 28.32
CA GLY A 81 -18.05 -19.38 29.58
C GLY A 81 -16.86 -18.41 29.47
N CYS A 82 -16.88 -17.49 28.50
CA CYS A 82 -15.82 -16.49 28.28
C CYS A 82 -16.29 -15.06 28.61
N SER A 83 -17.10 -14.90 29.66
CA SER A 83 -17.72 -13.61 30.03
C SER A 83 -16.70 -12.50 30.32
N GLU A 84 -15.51 -12.84 30.83
CA GLU A 84 -14.46 -11.88 31.21
C GLU A 84 -13.91 -11.04 30.05
N HIS A 85 -14.01 -11.54 28.81
CA HIS A 85 -13.50 -10.85 27.61
C HIS A 85 -14.62 -10.33 26.70
N LEU A 86 -15.86 -10.63 27.06
CA LEU A 86 -17.02 -10.31 26.25
C LEU A 86 -17.30 -8.81 26.23
N GLU A 87 -16.99 -8.09 27.32
CA GLU A 87 -17.14 -6.64 27.40
C GLU A 87 -16.29 -5.92 26.35
N GLU A 88 -15.05 -6.33 26.13
CA GLU A 88 -14.19 -5.77 25.09
C GLU A 88 -14.67 -6.13 23.68
N THR A 89 -15.25 -7.32 23.53
CA THR A 89 -15.85 -7.77 22.27
C THR A 89 -17.07 -6.92 21.90
N ILE A 90 -17.94 -6.64 22.88
CA ILE A 90 -19.11 -5.76 22.71
C ILE A 90 -18.63 -4.33 22.45
N TYR A 91 -17.66 -3.84 23.23
CA TYR A 91 -17.13 -2.49 23.03
C TYR A 91 -16.56 -2.32 21.62
N SER A 92 -15.80 -3.31 21.14
CA SER A 92 -15.28 -3.35 19.77
C SER A 92 -16.37 -3.23 18.71
N PHE A 93 -17.53 -3.86 18.94
CA PHE A 93 -18.67 -3.81 18.04
C PHE A 93 -19.39 -2.45 18.07
N LEU A 94 -19.61 -1.91 19.27
CA LEU A 94 -20.30 -0.63 19.45
C LEU A 94 -19.50 0.53 18.84
N HIS A 95 -18.16 0.44 18.84
CA HIS A 95 -17.25 1.47 18.34
C HIS A 95 -16.86 1.32 16.86
N GLN A 96 -17.61 0.56 16.07
CA GLN A 96 -17.36 0.46 14.63
C GLN A 96 -17.69 1.77 13.92
N ASP A 97 -16.83 2.22 12.99
CA ASP A 97 -16.99 3.43 12.16
C ASP A 97 -17.98 3.25 10.99
N TYR A 98 -18.92 2.32 11.15
CA TYR A 98 -19.80 1.85 10.11
C TYR A 98 -21.10 2.64 10.08
N GLY A 99 -21.40 3.23 8.93
CA GLY A 99 -22.60 4.06 8.74
C GLY A 99 -23.90 3.31 8.41
N GLY A 100 -23.85 1.98 8.22
CA GLY A 100 -25.03 1.15 7.97
C GLY A 100 -25.59 0.53 9.26
N SER A 101 -26.79 -0.03 9.20
CA SER A 101 -27.38 -0.78 10.33
C SER A 101 -26.49 -1.97 10.70
N LYS A 102 -26.26 -2.16 12.00
CA LYS A 102 -25.48 -3.28 12.53
C LYS A 102 -26.15 -3.86 13.77
N GLU A 103 -26.06 -5.17 13.92
CA GLU A 103 -26.45 -5.87 15.15
C GLU A 103 -25.36 -6.85 15.58
N LEU A 104 -25.27 -7.11 16.89
CA LEU A 104 -24.43 -8.14 17.48
C LEU A 104 -25.31 -9.17 18.16
N ILE A 105 -25.23 -10.41 17.67
CA ILE A 105 -25.85 -11.58 18.27
C ILE A 105 -24.84 -12.27 19.16
N ILE A 106 -25.09 -12.29 20.46
CA ILE A 106 -24.30 -13.07 21.43
C ILE A 106 -25.08 -14.33 21.78
N LEU A 107 -24.64 -15.48 21.28
CA LEU A 107 -25.19 -16.77 21.66
C LEU A 107 -24.41 -17.29 22.87
N ASN A 108 -25.00 -17.17 24.06
CA ASN A 108 -24.45 -17.72 25.29
C ASN A 108 -25.03 -19.11 25.52
N ASP A 109 -24.17 -20.13 25.47
CA ASP A 109 -24.56 -21.52 25.72
C ASP A 109 -23.92 -22.12 26.98
N ASP A 110 -23.45 -21.27 27.89
CA ASP A 110 -23.11 -21.69 29.25
C ASP A 110 -24.37 -21.63 30.13
N PRO A 111 -24.97 -22.77 30.51
CA PRO A 111 -26.20 -22.79 31.30
C PRO A 111 -26.00 -22.31 32.75
N THR A 112 -24.75 -22.17 33.20
CA THR A 112 -24.44 -21.64 34.53
C THR A 112 -24.47 -20.11 34.56
N GLN A 113 -24.58 -19.44 33.40
CA GLN A 113 -24.52 -18.00 33.25
C GLN A 113 -25.76 -17.44 32.58
N THR A 114 -26.26 -16.31 33.10
CA THR A 114 -27.25 -15.48 32.40
C THR A 114 -26.62 -14.12 32.14
N LEU A 115 -26.26 -13.87 30.88
CA LEU A 115 -25.67 -12.59 30.48
C LEU A 115 -26.77 -11.54 30.29
N ALA A 116 -26.57 -10.34 30.83
CA ALA A 116 -27.48 -9.22 30.73
C ALA A 116 -26.75 -7.96 30.26
N PHE A 117 -27.23 -7.39 29.17
CA PHE A 117 -26.81 -6.09 28.64
C PHE A 117 -27.93 -5.57 27.74
N ASP A 118 -28.49 -4.41 28.08
CA ASP A 118 -29.58 -3.80 27.33
C ASP A 118 -29.01 -2.76 26.36
N HIS A 119 -29.10 -3.04 25.07
CA HIS A 119 -28.65 -2.13 24.02
C HIS A 119 -29.38 -2.44 22.70
N PRO A 120 -29.86 -1.43 21.95
CA PRO A 120 -30.67 -1.65 20.74
C PRO A 120 -29.95 -2.44 19.64
N GLU A 121 -28.63 -2.33 19.55
CA GLU A 121 -27.81 -3.05 18.56
C GLU A 121 -27.21 -4.38 19.09
N VAL A 122 -27.46 -4.78 20.34
CA VAL A 122 -26.88 -6.00 20.92
C VAL A 122 -27.98 -6.92 21.43
N LYS A 123 -28.04 -8.13 20.88
CA LYS A 123 -29.00 -9.16 21.26
C LYS A 123 -28.29 -10.33 21.92
N ILE A 124 -28.60 -10.57 23.18
CA ILE A 124 -28.07 -11.72 23.93
C ILE A 124 -29.11 -12.85 23.93
N VAL A 125 -28.69 -14.03 23.51
CA VAL A 125 -29.49 -15.27 23.54
C VAL A 125 -28.84 -16.21 24.56
N ASN A 126 -29.41 -16.28 25.76
CA ASN A 126 -28.99 -17.22 26.80
C ASN A 126 -29.71 -18.57 26.61
N LEU A 127 -28.96 -19.65 26.44
CA LEU A 127 -29.50 -21.00 26.33
C LEU A 127 -29.47 -21.73 27.67
N SER A 128 -30.53 -22.49 27.95
CA SER A 128 -30.63 -23.32 29.15
C SER A 128 -29.76 -24.58 29.11
N GLN A 129 -29.09 -24.84 27.98
CA GLN A 129 -28.24 -26.01 27.77
C GLN A 129 -27.11 -25.67 26.81
N GLN A 130 -25.97 -26.33 27.02
CA GLN A 130 -24.81 -26.19 26.14
C GLN A 130 -25.06 -26.91 24.81
N ILE A 131 -24.72 -26.25 23.71
CA ILE A 131 -24.72 -26.88 22.39
C ILE A 131 -23.39 -27.61 22.22
N ARG A 132 -23.46 -28.93 22.08
CA ARG A 132 -22.28 -29.79 22.03
C ARG A 132 -21.35 -29.51 20.86
N PHE A 133 -21.90 -29.08 19.72
CA PHE A 133 -21.12 -28.92 18.49
C PHE A 133 -21.14 -27.48 17.99
N GLU A 134 -19.96 -26.91 17.77
CA GLU A 134 -19.79 -25.53 17.29
C GLU A 134 -20.60 -25.21 16.02
N ARG A 135 -20.73 -26.18 15.10
CA ARG A 135 -21.56 -26.07 13.90
C ARG A 135 -23.04 -25.76 14.18
N GLU A 136 -23.59 -26.34 15.24
CA GLU A 136 -24.99 -26.17 15.64
C GLU A 136 -25.17 -24.80 16.27
N LYS A 137 -24.15 -24.31 17.00
CA LYS A 137 -24.11 -22.93 17.53
C LYS A 137 -24.16 -21.92 16.40
N TRP A 138 -23.27 -22.08 15.41
CA TRP A 138 -23.26 -21.21 14.24
C TRP A 138 -24.58 -21.24 13.49
N SER A 139 -25.15 -22.43 13.25
CA SER A 139 -26.43 -22.56 12.56
C SER A 139 -27.55 -21.85 13.33
N ALA A 140 -27.65 -22.07 14.64
CA ALA A 140 -28.61 -21.38 15.50
C ALA A 140 -28.41 -19.85 15.48
N ALA A 141 -27.17 -19.37 15.59
CA ALA A 141 -26.86 -17.96 15.57
C ALA A 141 -27.22 -17.29 14.22
N VAL A 142 -26.96 -17.97 13.10
CA VAL A 142 -27.35 -17.46 11.76
C VAL A 142 -28.87 -17.34 11.62
N THR A 143 -29.65 -18.25 12.22
CA THR A 143 -31.13 -18.18 12.14
C THR A 143 -31.73 -16.98 12.86
N VAL A 144 -31.02 -16.41 13.85
CA VAL A 144 -31.52 -15.25 14.62
C VAL A 144 -30.99 -13.91 14.12
N CYS A 145 -30.08 -13.91 13.14
CA CYS A 145 -29.58 -12.71 12.47
C CYS A 145 -30.69 -12.09 11.60
N ALA A 146 -30.91 -10.79 11.74
CA ALA A 146 -31.83 -9.98 10.96
C ALA A 146 -31.28 -9.55 9.58
N HIS A 147 -29.98 -9.65 9.36
CA HIS A 147 -29.34 -9.16 8.13
C HIS A 147 -28.58 -10.26 7.39
N ASP A 148 -28.34 -10.04 6.09
CA ASP A 148 -27.78 -11.06 5.21
C ASP A 148 -26.26 -11.03 5.14
N LEU A 149 -25.60 -9.94 5.53
CA LEU A 149 -24.15 -9.90 5.59
C LEU A 149 -23.69 -10.24 7.01
N ILE A 150 -23.07 -11.41 7.16
CA ILE A 150 -22.78 -12.05 8.45
C ILE A 150 -21.28 -11.97 8.75
N PHE A 151 -20.93 -11.54 9.95
CA PHE A 151 -19.55 -11.35 10.42
C PHE A 151 -19.20 -12.32 11.56
N VAL A 152 -17.97 -12.84 11.54
CA VAL A 152 -17.42 -13.55 12.72
C VAL A 152 -17.08 -12.55 13.80
N TRP A 153 -17.64 -12.66 14.99
CA TRP A 153 -17.35 -11.74 16.08
C TRP A 153 -16.95 -12.48 17.34
N ASN A 154 -15.70 -12.95 17.41
CA ASN A 154 -15.30 -13.88 18.47
C ASN A 154 -15.22 -13.22 19.87
N ALA A 155 -15.68 -13.94 20.90
CA ALA A 155 -15.90 -13.48 22.28
C ALA A 155 -14.66 -13.02 23.08
N ALA A 156 -13.47 -13.15 22.51
CA ALA A 156 -12.21 -12.82 23.17
C ALA A 156 -11.18 -12.14 22.26
N ASP A 157 -11.58 -11.76 21.04
CA ASP A 157 -10.68 -11.10 20.09
C ASP A 157 -11.02 -9.61 19.99
N ILE A 158 -10.05 -8.82 19.51
CA ILE A 158 -10.25 -7.39 19.35
C ILE A 158 -10.50 -7.05 17.89
N SER A 159 -11.58 -6.29 17.66
CA SER A 159 -11.90 -5.71 16.36
C SER A 159 -11.70 -4.21 16.43
N LEU A 160 -10.83 -3.67 15.58
CA LEU A 160 -10.58 -2.24 15.50
C LEU A 160 -11.75 -1.51 14.82
N PRO A 161 -11.90 -0.19 15.01
CA PRO A 161 -13.12 0.55 14.65
C PRO A 161 -13.52 0.42 13.17
N HIS A 162 -12.57 0.23 12.27
CA HIS A 162 -12.82 0.23 10.83
C HIS A 162 -13.07 -1.16 10.24
N ARG A 163 -13.24 -2.20 11.07
CA ARG A 163 -13.38 -3.59 10.62
C ARG A 163 -14.56 -3.80 9.68
N ILE A 164 -15.77 -3.43 10.11
CA ILE A 164 -16.97 -3.65 9.28
C ILE A 164 -16.84 -2.88 7.97
N THR A 165 -16.44 -1.60 8.03
CA THR A 165 -16.26 -0.75 6.85
C THR A 165 -15.26 -1.32 5.86
N VAL A 166 -14.10 -1.82 6.31
CA VAL A 166 -13.10 -2.43 5.42
C VAL A 166 -13.63 -3.72 4.81
N SER A 167 -14.22 -4.61 5.61
CA SER A 167 -14.76 -5.87 5.12
C SER A 167 -15.89 -5.67 4.11
N VAL A 168 -16.82 -4.74 4.36
CA VAL A 168 -17.90 -4.39 3.42
C VAL A 168 -17.32 -3.87 2.10
N LYS A 169 -16.29 -3.01 2.15
CA LYS A 169 -15.61 -2.54 0.95
C LYS A 169 -14.94 -3.67 0.17
N LYS A 170 -14.36 -4.65 0.85
CA LYS A 170 -13.68 -5.78 0.20
C LYS A 170 -14.69 -6.75 -0.42
N ILE A 171 -15.73 -7.17 0.30
CA ILE A 171 -16.77 -8.04 -0.25
C ILE A 171 -17.54 -7.38 -1.41
N SER A 172 -17.79 -6.06 -1.34
CA SER A 172 -18.42 -5.33 -2.45
C SER A 172 -17.59 -5.25 -3.73
N LYS A 173 -16.28 -5.56 -3.65
CA LYS A 173 -15.37 -5.62 -4.81
C LYS A 173 -15.11 -7.05 -5.29
N ALA A 174 -15.49 -8.06 -4.50
CA ALA A 174 -15.38 -9.44 -4.91
C ALA A 174 -16.39 -9.72 -6.02
N GLU A 175 -16.00 -10.43 -7.08
CA GLU A 175 -16.87 -10.71 -8.24
C GLU A 175 -18.16 -11.45 -7.85
N ASP A 176 -18.11 -12.27 -6.80
CA ASP A 176 -19.24 -13.03 -6.30
C ASP A 176 -20.10 -12.25 -5.28
N HIS A 177 -19.53 -11.22 -4.64
CA HIS A 177 -20.07 -10.52 -3.47
C HIS A 177 -20.47 -11.46 -2.30
N LEU A 178 -19.86 -12.65 -2.21
CA LEU A 178 -20.32 -13.69 -1.29
C LEU A 178 -19.50 -13.77 -0.01
N HIS A 179 -18.20 -13.48 -0.04
CA HIS A 179 -17.33 -13.59 1.13
C HIS A 179 -16.10 -12.68 1.08
N PHE A 180 -15.53 -12.43 2.25
CA PHE A 180 -14.22 -11.81 2.39
C PHE A 180 -13.47 -12.45 3.56
N MET A 181 -12.21 -12.84 3.31
CA MET A 181 -11.31 -13.40 4.31
C MET A 181 -9.91 -12.76 4.19
N PRO A 182 -9.37 -12.16 5.26
CA PRO A 182 -8.05 -11.55 5.23
C PRO A 182 -6.94 -12.60 5.14
N SER A 183 -5.89 -12.33 4.36
CA SER A 183 -4.73 -13.22 4.18
C SER A 183 -3.80 -13.32 5.37
N VAL A 184 -3.89 -12.34 6.28
CA VAL A 184 -3.03 -12.23 7.45
C VAL A 184 -3.82 -11.88 8.69
N ILE A 185 -3.26 -12.22 9.85
CA ILE A 185 -3.76 -11.90 11.18
C ILE A 185 -2.64 -11.31 12.02
N PHE A 186 -3.05 -10.56 13.04
CA PHE A 186 -2.18 -10.09 14.11
C PHE A 186 -2.57 -10.78 15.39
N ILE A 187 -1.60 -11.07 16.25
CA ILE A 187 -1.79 -11.82 17.48
C ILE A 187 -1.47 -10.91 18.66
N TRP A 188 -2.26 -11.00 19.72
CA TRP A 188 -1.98 -10.36 21.00
C TRP A 188 -1.28 -11.35 21.94
N GLU A 189 -0.03 -11.07 22.29
CA GLU A 189 0.81 -11.89 23.17
C GLU A 189 1.67 -10.98 24.06
N ASN A 190 1.74 -11.29 25.36
CA ASN A 190 2.60 -10.59 26.33
C ASN A 190 2.47 -9.05 26.28
N GLU A 191 1.23 -8.55 26.31
CA GLU A 191 0.89 -7.12 26.25
C GLU A 191 1.36 -6.40 24.96
N ARG A 192 1.64 -7.16 23.90
CA ARG A 192 2.07 -6.65 22.61
C ARG A 192 1.27 -7.29 21.48
N VAL A 193 1.19 -6.56 20.37
CA VAL A 193 0.70 -7.10 19.09
C VAL A 193 1.90 -7.68 18.34
N SER A 194 1.74 -8.85 17.73
CA SER A 194 2.73 -9.50 16.86
C SER A 194 2.08 -9.88 15.51
N GLY A 195 2.87 -9.99 14.45
CA GLY A 195 2.39 -10.34 13.10
C GLY A 195 3.12 -9.57 12.00
N PRO A 196 2.55 -9.47 10.79
CA PRO A 196 1.42 -10.27 10.30
C PRO A 196 1.82 -11.75 10.15
N TYR A 197 0.93 -12.65 10.58
CA TYR A 197 1.05 -14.10 10.32
C TYR A 197 0.05 -14.52 9.26
N HIS A 198 0.35 -15.56 8.49
CA HIS A 198 -0.62 -16.14 7.56
C HIS A 198 -1.88 -16.57 8.31
N ASN A 199 -3.04 -16.14 7.79
CA ASN A 199 -4.30 -16.49 8.40
C ASN A 199 -4.65 -17.95 8.09
N LEU A 200 -4.63 -18.81 9.12
CA LEU A 200 -4.93 -20.24 9.00
C LEU A 200 -6.38 -20.57 9.39
N PHE A 201 -7.17 -19.56 9.78
CA PHE A 201 -8.53 -19.74 10.30
C PHE A 201 -9.45 -18.61 9.82
N HIS A 202 -10.76 -18.80 10.00
CA HIS A 202 -11.78 -17.90 9.44
C HIS A 202 -12.02 -16.65 10.27
N LYS A 203 -11.20 -16.39 11.29
CA LYS A 203 -11.40 -15.24 12.15
C LYS A 203 -11.11 -13.96 11.38
N GLY A 204 -11.86 -12.90 11.67
CA GLY A 204 -11.83 -11.66 10.91
C GLY A 204 -12.71 -11.64 9.65
N SER A 205 -13.22 -12.79 9.18
CA SER A 205 -14.00 -12.91 7.93
C SER A 205 -15.46 -12.43 8.05
N CYS A 206 -16.09 -12.26 6.88
CA CYS A 206 -17.54 -12.08 6.72
C CYS A 206 -18.04 -12.80 5.46
N TRP A 207 -19.33 -13.16 5.43
CA TRP A 207 -19.98 -13.83 4.30
C TRP A 207 -21.46 -13.47 4.20
N SER A 208 -22.03 -13.66 3.01
CA SER A 208 -23.46 -13.54 2.79
C SER A 208 -24.23 -14.77 3.31
N ARG A 209 -25.46 -14.56 3.79
CA ARG A 209 -26.41 -15.64 4.10
C ARG A 209 -26.65 -16.55 2.91
N ARG A 210 -26.71 -15.97 1.71
CA ARG A 210 -26.78 -16.72 0.45
C ARG A 210 -25.66 -17.75 0.34
N LEU A 211 -24.42 -17.38 0.66
CA LEU A 211 -23.30 -18.34 0.65
C LEU A 211 -23.50 -19.45 1.68
N PHE A 212 -23.95 -19.10 2.89
CA PHE A 212 -24.25 -20.07 3.95
C PHE A 212 -25.31 -21.09 3.52
N ASP A 213 -26.38 -20.63 2.88
CA ASP A 213 -27.46 -21.47 2.36
C ASP A 213 -26.98 -22.35 1.20
N GLN A 214 -26.20 -21.79 0.28
CA GLN A 214 -25.64 -22.50 -0.88
C GLN A 214 -24.77 -23.70 -0.49
N VAL A 215 -24.02 -23.60 0.62
CA VAL A 215 -23.20 -24.72 1.11
C VAL A 215 -23.92 -25.63 2.11
N GLY A 216 -25.18 -25.32 2.41
CA GLY A 216 -26.01 -26.08 3.36
C GLY A 216 -25.52 -26.02 4.80
N GLY A 217 -24.98 -24.87 5.21
CA GLY A 217 -24.46 -24.62 6.56
C GLY A 217 -23.21 -25.43 6.95
N PHE A 218 -22.92 -25.53 8.25
CA PHE A 218 -21.74 -26.22 8.78
C PHE A 218 -21.97 -27.75 8.92
N ARG A 219 -21.35 -28.59 8.07
CA ARG A 219 -21.54 -30.07 8.04
C ARG A 219 -20.59 -30.89 8.96
N LYS A 220 -20.95 -32.16 9.22
CA LYS A 220 -20.49 -33.06 10.32
C LYS A 220 -18.97 -33.37 10.49
N LYS A 221 -18.04 -33.01 9.58
CA LYS A 221 -16.66 -33.58 9.59
C LYS A 221 -15.48 -32.60 9.62
N GLU A 222 -15.68 -31.28 9.60
CA GLU A 222 -14.56 -30.35 9.35
C GLU A 222 -14.51 -29.20 10.38
N ARG A 223 -13.28 -28.85 10.81
CA ARG A 223 -13.00 -27.94 11.94
C ARG A 223 -12.77 -26.46 11.54
N ASN A 224 -12.87 -26.11 10.25
CA ASN A 224 -12.56 -24.77 9.72
C ASN A 224 -13.55 -24.41 8.58
N PHE A 225 -13.52 -23.17 8.07
CA PHE A 225 -14.22 -22.74 6.83
C PHE A 225 -13.90 -23.59 5.58
N ALA A 226 -13.07 -24.62 5.72
CA ALA A 226 -13.07 -25.79 4.83
C ALA A 226 -14.49 -26.28 4.50
N ILE A 227 -15.49 -26.06 5.37
CA ILE A 227 -16.92 -26.35 5.11
C ILE A 227 -17.46 -25.82 3.78
N PHE A 228 -16.96 -24.69 3.27
CA PHE A 228 -17.44 -24.15 2.01
C PHE A 228 -16.77 -24.84 0.80
N LYS A 229 -15.54 -25.37 0.95
CA LYS A 229 -14.68 -25.83 -0.15
C LYS A 229 -15.25 -26.98 -1.01
N PRO A 230 -15.95 -28.00 -0.47
CA PRO A 230 -16.34 -29.15 -1.28
C PRO A 230 -17.61 -28.96 -2.13
N GLN A 231 -18.39 -27.88 -1.94
CA GLN A 231 -19.75 -27.80 -2.48
C GLN A 231 -19.95 -26.80 -3.63
N LEU A 232 -18.92 -26.09 -4.07
CA LEU A 232 -19.01 -25.17 -5.20
C LEU A 232 -17.81 -25.37 -6.13
N ARG A 233 -18.06 -25.89 -7.34
CA ARG A 233 -17.03 -25.96 -8.41
C ARG A 233 -16.68 -24.59 -9.00
N THR A 234 -17.36 -23.53 -8.56
CA THR A 234 -17.33 -22.20 -9.20
C THR A 234 -16.93 -21.05 -8.27
N ILE A 235 -16.75 -21.27 -6.95
CA ILE A 235 -16.42 -20.22 -5.99
C ILE A 235 -15.17 -20.65 -5.21
N ASP A 236 -14.06 -19.94 -5.40
CA ASP A 236 -12.80 -20.20 -4.68
C ASP A 236 -12.85 -19.61 -3.27
N LEU A 237 -13.08 -20.49 -2.29
CA LEU A 237 -13.19 -20.13 -0.87
C LEU A 237 -11.84 -20.21 -0.14
N SER A 238 -10.77 -20.52 -0.88
CA SER A 238 -9.38 -20.31 -0.44
C SER A 238 -8.83 -18.96 -0.87
N ARG A 239 -9.64 -18.10 -1.50
CA ARG A 239 -9.23 -16.74 -1.82
C ARG A 239 -8.97 -15.96 -0.53
N TYR A 240 -7.71 -15.56 -0.36
CA TYR A 240 -7.27 -14.69 0.70
C TYR A 240 -6.95 -13.31 0.13
N ASP A 241 -7.56 -12.27 0.68
CA ASP A 241 -7.29 -10.91 0.25
C ASP A 241 -6.17 -10.29 1.09
N SER A 242 -5.18 -9.69 0.41
CA SER A 242 -4.11 -8.96 1.06
C SER A 242 -4.62 -7.69 1.77
N LEU A 243 -4.06 -7.43 2.95
CA LEU A 243 -4.31 -6.21 3.72
C LEU A 243 -3.13 -5.25 3.61
N MET A 244 -3.42 -3.98 3.35
CA MET A 244 -2.45 -2.89 3.56
C MET A 244 -2.31 -2.62 5.06
N PRO A 245 -1.20 -2.01 5.53
CA PRO A 245 -1.03 -1.69 6.96
C PRO A 245 -2.14 -0.82 7.56
N ASP A 246 -2.75 0.07 6.77
CA ASP A 246 -3.90 0.88 7.18
C ASP A 246 -5.25 0.15 7.09
N GLU A 247 -5.26 -1.09 6.62
CA GLU A 247 -6.41 -2.00 6.58
C GLU A 247 -6.32 -3.08 7.68
N VAL A 248 -5.40 -2.95 8.64
CA VAL A 248 -5.30 -3.87 9.78
C VAL A 248 -6.44 -3.58 10.75
N PHE A 249 -7.39 -4.50 10.84
CA PHE A 249 -8.64 -4.29 11.59
C PHE A 249 -8.95 -5.32 12.67
N TYR A 250 -8.17 -6.40 12.78
CA TYR A 250 -8.48 -7.53 13.65
C TYR A 250 -7.23 -8.08 14.34
N ILE A 251 -7.33 -8.29 15.65
CA ILE A 251 -6.26 -8.78 16.52
C ILE A 251 -6.78 -10.03 17.24
N PHE A 252 -6.18 -11.17 16.92
CA PHE A 252 -6.44 -12.45 17.53
C PHE A 252 -5.79 -12.54 18.91
N ARG A 253 -6.55 -12.90 19.95
CA ARG A 253 -5.95 -13.24 21.25
C ARG A 253 -5.74 -14.75 21.30
N GLY A 254 -4.48 -15.15 21.47
CA GLY A 254 -4.04 -16.56 21.40
C GLY A 254 -4.83 -17.51 22.30
N LEU A 255 -4.78 -18.82 22.01
CA LEU A 255 -5.44 -19.86 22.82
C LEU A 255 -5.01 -19.82 24.30
N ASN A 256 -3.79 -19.37 24.58
CA ASN A 256 -3.26 -19.23 25.95
C ASN A 256 -3.92 -18.09 26.74
N TYR A 257 -4.42 -17.05 26.07
CA TYR A 257 -5.18 -15.98 26.71
C TYR A 257 -6.52 -16.51 27.27
N VAL A 258 -7.10 -17.50 26.58
CA VAL A 258 -8.31 -18.23 27.02
C VAL A 258 -7.98 -19.40 27.97
N ALA A 259 -6.72 -19.85 28.03
CA ALA A 259 -6.30 -21.01 28.82
C ALA A 259 -6.12 -20.71 30.32
N ASN A 260 -5.90 -19.46 30.70
CA ASN A 260 -5.97 -19.01 32.10
C ASN A 260 -7.44 -18.88 32.54
N LYS A 261 -8.17 -20.00 32.48
CA LYS A 261 -9.54 -20.10 32.97
C LYS A 261 -9.53 -19.96 34.50
N ARG A 262 -9.69 -18.73 35.01
CA ARG A 262 -10.46 -18.61 36.25
C ARG A 262 -11.84 -19.22 35.97
N GLN A 263 -12.40 -19.96 36.92
CA GLN A 263 -13.77 -20.42 36.76
C GLN A 263 -14.63 -19.17 36.57
N PRO A 264 -15.29 -19.02 35.41
CA PRO A 264 -16.05 -17.83 35.14
C PRO A 264 -17.24 -17.81 36.13
N PRO A 265 -17.65 -16.63 36.62
CA PRO A 265 -18.67 -16.54 37.66
C PRO A 265 -19.98 -17.16 37.17
N ALA A 266 -20.67 -17.91 38.04
CA ALA A 266 -22.01 -18.42 37.78
C ALA A 266 -23.06 -17.39 38.21
N GLY A 267 -24.25 -17.44 37.59
CA GLY A 267 -25.38 -16.55 37.90
C GLY A 267 -25.61 -15.46 36.86
N GLU A 268 -26.31 -14.39 37.28
CA GLU A 268 -26.56 -13.22 36.42
C GLU A 268 -25.29 -12.37 36.31
N ILE A 269 -24.84 -12.12 35.08
CA ILE A 269 -23.68 -11.29 34.79
C ILE A 269 -24.16 -10.08 34.00
N ARG A 270 -24.09 -8.91 34.63
CA ARG A 270 -24.35 -7.62 33.98
C ARG A 270 -23.07 -7.13 33.34
N LEU A 271 -23.09 -7.02 32.02
CA LEU A 271 -21.92 -6.60 31.25
C LEU A 271 -21.83 -5.07 31.21
N ASN A 272 -20.62 -4.56 31.36
CA ASN A 272 -20.26 -3.16 31.22
C ASN A 272 -19.17 -3.01 30.15
N PRO A 273 -19.54 -2.95 28.85
CA PRO A 273 -18.58 -2.95 27.76
C PRO A 273 -17.53 -1.83 27.86
N HIS A 274 -16.26 -2.21 27.88
CA HIS A 274 -15.12 -1.30 27.85
C HIS A 274 -13.92 -2.00 27.20
N TRP A 275 -12.94 -1.24 26.71
CA TRP A 275 -11.62 -1.78 26.38
C TRP A 275 -10.68 -1.64 27.58
N LEU A 276 -9.83 -2.64 27.82
CA LEU A 276 -8.81 -2.57 28.85
C LEU A 276 -7.59 -1.72 28.43
N ALA A 277 -7.40 -1.53 27.11
CA ALA A 277 -6.35 -0.68 26.57
C ALA A 277 -6.79 -0.04 25.24
N ASP A 278 -6.08 1.01 24.79
CA ASP A 278 -6.29 1.58 23.46
C ASP A 278 -5.64 0.67 22.40
N TYR A 279 -6.35 -0.40 22.05
CA TYR A 279 -5.87 -1.38 21.05
C TYR A 279 -5.65 -0.76 19.68
N SER A 280 -6.37 0.32 19.34
CA SER A 280 -6.17 1.04 18.08
C SER A 280 -4.81 1.71 18.05
N LYS A 281 -4.48 2.44 19.13
CA LYS A 281 -3.16 3.05 19.28
C LYS A 281 -2.05 2.00 19.35
N LEU A 282 -2.23 0.94 20.12
CA LEU A 282 -1.24 -0.13 20.26
C LEU A 282 -0.94 -0.84 18.94
N ALA A 283 -1.97 -1.15 18.15
CA ALA A 283 -1.81 -1.73 16.82
C ALA A 283 -1.08 -0.76 15.87
N GLN A 284 -1.42 0.53 15.91
CA GLN A 284 -0.74 1.55 15.10
C GLN A 284 0.72 1.76 15.52
N ASP A 285 0.99 1.86 16.81
CA ASP A 285 2.34 2.03 17.38
C ASP A 285 3.22 0.84 17.01
N GLN A 286 2.67 -0.38 17.07
CA GLN A 286 3.40 -1.60 16.69
C GLN A 286 3.62 -1.72 15.18
N LEU A 287 2.61 -1.46 14.34
CA LEU A 287 2.80 -1.40 12.88
C LEU A 287 3.86 -0.38 12.51
N THR A 288 3.86 0.77 13.19
CA THR A 288 4.87 1.81 13.04
C THR A 288 6.23 1.33 13.55
N SER A 289 6.28 0.58 14.66
CA SER A 289 7.50 0.06 15.28
C SER A 289 8.12 -1.10 14.52
N GLU A 290 7.37 -2.03 13.94
CA GLU A 290 7.91 -3.11 13.10
C GLU A 290 8.41 -2.57 11.76
N ILE A 291 7.68 -1.61 11.17
CA ILE A 291 8.18 -0.85 10.03
C ILE A 291 9.46 -0.12 10.45
N ALA A 292 9.48 0.57 11.59
CA ALA A 292 10.63 1.29 12.11
C ALA A 292 11.80 0.38 12.51
N HIS A 293 11.58 -0.82 13.03
CA HIS A 293 12.60 -1.77 13.48
C HIS A 293 13.22 -2.52 12.29
N ASN A 294 12.40 -2.87 11.30
CA ASN A 294 12.90 -3.34 10.00
C ASN A 294 13.68 -2.23 9.29
N ILE A 295 13.24 -0.97 9.43
CA ILE A 295 13.99 0.20 8.97
C ILE A 295 15.29 0.37 9.77
N ASP A 296 15.30 0.34 11.11
CA ASP A 296 16.48 0.59 11.97
C ASP A 296 17.56 -0.49 11.80
N ARG A 297 17.17 -1.77 11.76
CA ARG A 297 18.08 -2.89 11.44
C ARG A 297 18.66 -2.76 10.03
N SER A 298 17.85 -2.27 9.08
CA SER A 298 18.35 -1.97 7.73
C SER A 298 19.26 -0.73 7.74
N LEU A 299 18.92 0.34 8.48
CA LEU A 299 19.61 1.63 8.55
C LEU A 299 21.04 1.50 9.08
N SER A 300 21.30 0.61 10.05
CA SER A 300 22.66 0.31 10.52
C SER A 300 23.55 -0.32 9.45
N GLU A 301 22.95 -1.00 8.46
CA GLU A 301 23.63 -1.63 7.32
C GLU A 301 23.65 -0.73 6.07
N LEU A 302 22.97 0.43 6.10
CA LEU A 302 22.90 1.34 4.95
C LEU A 302 24.21 2.11 4.74
N SER A 303 24.53 2.28 3.45
CA SER A 303 25.64 3.13 3.01
C SER A 303 25.47 4.56 3.53
N SER A 304 26.59 5.24 3.77
CA SER A 304 26.62 6.65 4.20
C SER A 304 25.80 7.56 3.26
N HIS A 305 25.83 7.27 1.95
CA HIS A 305 25.04 7.96 0.94
C HIS A 305 23.53 7.81 1.17
N THR A 306 23.06 6.59 1.41
CA THR A 306 21.64 6.31 1.63
C THR A 306 21.13 7.00 2.89
N ARG A 307 21.88 6.93 4.00
CA ARG A 307 21.54 7.63 5.25
C ARG A 307 21.46 9.15 5.04
N LYS A 308 22.42 9.74 4.32
CA LYS A 308 22.40 11.17 3.99
C LYS A 308 21.15 11.55 3.19
N ASN A 309 20.80 10.77 2.17
CA ASN A 309 19.63 11.03 1.33
C ASN A 309 18.32 10.91 2.13
N LEU A 310 18.18 9.88 2.96
CA LEU A 310 17.00 9.71 3.81
C LEU A 310 16.84 10.86 4.80
N THR A 311 17.94 11.31 5.42
CA THR A 311 17.93 12.42 6.38
C THR A 311 17.51 13.73 5.71
N HIS A 312 18.02 14.00 4.51
CA HIS A 312 17.81 15.29 3.85
C HIS A 312 16.52 15.35 3.00
N TYR A 313 16.13 14.23 2.38
CA TYR A 313 15.01 14.19 1.42
C TYR A 313 13.85 13.26 1.85
N GLY A 314 13.99 12.50 2.93
CA GLY A 314 13.00 11.48 3.33
C GLY A 314 12.98 10.24 2.41
N THR A 315 13.88 10.15 1.43
CA THR A 315 14.00 9.03 0.49
C THR A 315 15.45 8.86 0.04
N ASN A 316 15.87 7.62 -0.17
CA ASN A 316 17.14 7.24 -0.80
C ASN A 316 17.19 7.68 -2.28
N ASN A 317 16.03 7.85 -2.93
CA ASN A 317 15.92 8.17 -4.34
C ASN A 317 15.18 9.50 -4.54
N PRO A 318 15.77 10.64 -4.09
CA PRO A 318 15.15 11.94 -4.27
C PRO A 318 14.83 12.20 -5.74
N ARG A 319 13.75 12.93 -5.98
CA ARG A 319 13.37 13.37 -7.32
C ARG A 319 14.53 14.13 -7.94
N ARG A 320 14.88 13.80 -9.19
CA ARG A 320 15.96 14.47 -9.91
C ARG A 320 15.34 15.33 -11.00
N TYR A 321 15.52 16.63 -10.88
CA TYR A 321 15.12 17.60 -11.89
C TYR A 321 16.32 17.93 -12.75
N TYR A 322 16.18 17.71 -14.04
CA TYR A 322 17.16 18.04 -15.06
C TYR A 322 16.75 19.38 -15.69
N ILE A 323 17.53 20.43 -15.45
CA ILE A 323 17.14 21.81 -15.76
C ILE A 323 17.78 22.31 -17.05
N PHE A 324 16.95 23.01 -17.83
CA PHE A 324 17.35 23.79 -19.00
C PHE A 324 16.88 25.22 -18.81
N GLU A 325 17.77 26.05 -18.27
CA GLU A 325 17.49 27.46 -17.96
C GLU A 325 17.15 28.26 -19.23
N ASP A 326 17.85 28.00 -20.33
CA ASP A 326 17.64 28.64 -21.63
C ASP A 326 16.27 28.33 -22.26
N ARG A 327 15.65 27.21 -21.84
CA ARG A 327 14.34 26.75 -22.31
C ARG A 327 13.25 26.85 -21.25
N CYS A 328 13.57 27.37 -20.06
CA CYS A 328 12.66 27.49 -18.92
C CYS A 328 11.91 26.14 -18.69
N LEU A 329 12.67 25.02 -18.73
CA LEU A 329 12.21 23.63 -18.81
C LEU A 329 12.89 22.74 -17.75
N ALA A 330 12.11 21.83 -17.15
CA ALA A 330 12.58 20.82 -16.22
C ALA A 330 12.10 19.41 -16.61
N TYR A 331 13.00 18.43 -16.61
CA TYR A 331 12.66 17.02 -16.81
C TYR A 331 12.83 16.21 -15.53
N ILE A 332 11.80 15.50 -15.10
CA ILE A 332 11.90 14.52 -14.02
C ILE A 332 12.07 13.14 -14.63
N SER A 333 13.22 12.50 -14.39
CA SER A 333 13.47 11.20 -15.02
C SER A 333 12.93 10.02 -14.22
N THR A 334 12.06 9.24 -14.86
CA THR A 334 11.60 7.94 -14.36
C THR A 334 12.46 6.84 -14.96
N ALA A 335 13.14 6.07 -14.11
CA ALA A 335 13.94 4.95 -14.59
C ALA A 335 13.05 3.96 -15.37
N LYS A 336 13.57 3.43 -16.47
CA LYS A 336 12.90 2.43 -17.34
C LYS A 336 11.69 2.91 -18.15
N ALA A 337 11.40 4.21 -18.13
CA ALA A 337 10.44 4.88 -19.01
C ALA A 337 11.18 5.80 -20.01
N ALA A 338 11.93 5.22 -20.95
CA ALA A 338 12.70 5.93 -21.99
C ALA A 338 13.76 6.97 -21.53
N CYS A 339 14.07 7.05 -20.23
CA CYS A 339 14.88 8.13 -19.69
C CYS A 339 16.25 8.33 -20.36
N THR A 340 16.90 7.27 -20.85
CA THR A 340 18.20 7.37 -21.52
C THR A 340 18.08 7.96 -22.93
N SER A 341 17.03 7.60 -23.68
CA SER A 341 16.76 8.15 -25.01
C SER A 341 16.39 9.61 -24.94
N ILE A 342 15.47 9.97 -24.03
CA ILE A 342 15.04 11.36 -23.80
C ILE A 342 16.25 12.21 -23.41
N LYS A 343 17.04 11.80 -22.40
CA LYS A 343 18.25 12.54 -22.00
C LYS A 343 19.29 12.65 -23.11
N THR A 344 19.38 11.66 -24.00
CA THR A 344 20.28 11.75 -25.15
C THR A 344 19.88 12.87 -26.07
N VAL A 345 18.60 12.92 -26.47
CA VAL A 345 18.12 13.94 -27.41
C VAL A 345 18.18 15.32 -26.80
N MET A 346 17.76 15.47 -25.55
CA MET A 346 17.78 16.77 -24.88
C MET A 346 19.20 17.35 -24.73
N MET A 347 20.24 16.51 -24.70
CA MET A 347 21.63 16.93 -24.53
C MET A 347 22.36 17.19 -25.86
N GLN A 348 21.81 16.74 -26.99
CA GLN A 348 22.40 16.94 -28.32
C GLN A 348 22.59 18.42 -28.69
N PRO A 349 21.62 19.33 -28.46
CA PRO A 349 21.81 20.76 -28.76
C PRO A 349 22.99 21.41 -28.03
N TYR A 350 23.46 20.80 -26.93
CA TYR A 350 24.57 21.28 -26.12
C TYR A 350 25.90 20.58 -26.45
N GLY A 351 25.94 19.78 -27.52
CA GLY A 351 27.14 19.04 -27.94
C GLY A 351 27.53 17.87 -27.04
N ILE A 352 26.63 17.42 -26.16
CA ILE A 352 26.91 16.36 -25.18
C ILE A 352 26.36 15.02 -25.70
N HIS A 353 27.25 14.19 -26.23
CA HIS A 353 26.88 12.94 -26.90
C HIS A 353 27.19 11.65 -26.10
N LYS A 354 27.92 11.75 -24.97
CA LYS A 354 28.31 10.61 -24.11
C LYS A 354 28.00 10.90 -22.64
N ASN A 355 27.70 9.85 -21.86
CA ASN A 355 27.48 9.90 -20.41
C ASN A 355 26.31 10.80 -19.93
N VAL A 356 25.15 10.66 -20.57
CA VAL A 356 23.89 11.41 -20.32
C VAL A 356 23.29 11.23 -18.91
N HIS A 357 23.95 10.50 -18.02
CA HIS A 357 23.53 10.35 -16.63
C HIS A 357 24.34 11.22 -15.67
N ASN A 358 25.59 11.55 -16.03
CA ASN A 358 26.54 12.21 -15.15
C ASN A 358 27.03 13.58 -15.69
N ALA A 359 26.84 13.85 -16.99
CA ALA A 359 27.34 15.05 -17.66
C ALA A 359 26.30 16.19 -17.74
N TRP A 360 25.42 16.32 -16.76
CA TRP A 360 24.37 17.36 -16.75
C TRP A 360 24.82 18.57 -15.94
N PRO A 361 24.74 19.79 -16.50
CA PRO A 361 25.23 20.99 -15.84
C PRO A 361 24.37 21.40 -14.63
N HIS A 362 23.05 21.23 -14.70
CA HIS A 362 22.12 21.60 -13.63
C HIS A 362 21.19 20.44 -13.27
N ILE A 363 21.41 19.83 -12.09
CA ILE A 363 20.52 18.83 -11.49
C ILE A 363 20.13 19.28 -10.09
N TYR A 364 18.82 19.40 -9.84
CA TYR A 364 18.29 19.58 -8.49
C TYR A 364 17.73 18.29 -7.92
N LEU A 365 17.95 18.07 -6.62
CA LEU A 365 17.48 16.90 -5.89
C LEU A 365 16.36 17.28 -4.93
N GLY A 366 15.25 16.52 -4.97
CA GLY A 366 14.11 16.68 -4.06
C GLY A 366 13.20 17.85 -4.42
N HIS A 367 13.74 19.07 -4.46
CA HIS A 367 13.00 20.31 -4.70
C HIS A 367 13.69 21.19 -5.75
N LEU A 368 12.92 22.05 -6.40
CA LEU A 368 13.41 23.11 -7.28
C LEU A 368 13.67 24.38 -6.46
N GLU A 369 14.66 25.17 -6.87
CA GLU A 369 14.82 26.53 -6.37
C GLU A 369 13.64 27.42 -6.79
N ALA A 370 13.38 28.49 -6.04
CA ALA A 370 12.23 29.37 -6.24
C ALA A 370 12.14 29.93 -7.68
N GLU A 371 13.27 30.18 -8.32
CA GLU A 371 13.34 30.67 -9.71
C GLU A 371 12.99 29.61 -10.77
N HIS A 372 13.04 28.33 -10.41
CA HIS A 372 12.75 27.20 -11.29
C HIS A 372 11.34 26.63 -11.09
N GLN A 373 10.59 27.10 -10.08
CA GLN A 373 9.26 26.59 -9.75
C GLN A 373 8.26 26.76 -10.91
N ASP A 374 8.38 27.84 -11.69
CA ASP A 374 7.49 28.15 -12.81
C ASP A 374 7.92 27.49 -14.14
N PHE A 375 9.01 26.71 -14.14
CA PHE A 375 9.46 26.03 -15.35
C PHE A 375 8.43 24.99 -15.78
N PHE A 376 8.31 24.79 -17.09
CA PHE A 376 7.51 23.68 -17.60
C PHE A 376 8.18 22.36 -17.23
N LYS A 377 7.46 21.49 -16.52
CA LYS A 377 7.92 20.22 -15.99
C LYS A 377 7.29 19.09 -16.77
N PHE A 378 8.10 18.11 -17.19
CA PHE A 378 7.55 16.91 -17.79
C PHE A 378 8.22 15.62 -17.31
N SER A 379 7.52 14.52 -17.47
CA SER A 379 8.05 13.17 -17.25
C SER A 379 7.39 12.16 -18.17
N PHE A 380 7.90 10.93 -18.13
CA PHE A 380 7.30 9.77 -18.79
C PHE A 380 7.09 8.65 -17.77
N VAL A 381 5.96 7.96 -17.89
CA VAL A 381 5.63 6.74 -17.14
C VAL A 381 5.58 5.54 -18.06
N ARG A 382 5.56 4.35 -17.47
CA ARG A 382 5.48 3.08 -18.18
C ARG A 382 4.59 2.12 -17.41
N ASN A 383 3.97 1.17 -18.10
CA ASN A 383 3.28 0.04 -17.50
C ASN A 383 4.15 -0.57 -16.37
N PRO A 384 3.68 -0.56 -15.11
CA PRO A 384 4.48 -0.95 -13.96
C PRO A 384 4.95 -2.42 -14.02
N PHE A 385 4.15 -3.33 -14.56
CA PHE A 385 4.50 -4.75 -14.71
C PHE A 385 5.65 -4.96 -15.70
N ALA A 386 5.57 -4.30 -16.86
CA ALA A 386 6.62 -4.34 -17.87
C ALA A 386 7.89 -3.60 -17.42
N ARG A 387 7.72 -2.50 -16.67
CA ARG A 387 8.80 -1.71 -16.09
C ARG A 387 9.60 -2.54 -15.07
N LEU A 388 8.93 -3.29 -14.20
CA LEU A 388 9.57 -4.14 -13.20
C LEU A 388 10.43 -5.23 -13.84
N VAL A 389 9.90 -5.94 -14.84
CA VAL A 389 10.66 -6.94 -15.62
C VAL A 389 11.84 -6.31 -16.35
N SER A 390 11.68 -5.10 -16.90
CA SER A 390 12.79 -4.35 -17.51
C SER A 390 13.88 -4.00 -16.48
N GLY A 391 13.48 -3.67 -15.26
CA GLY A 391 14.35 -3.50 -14.09
C GLY A 391 15.14 -4.78 -13.81
N TYR A 392 14.43 -5.87 -13.53
CA TYR A 392 14.98 -7.19 -13.22
C TYR A 392 16.00 -7.65 -14.27
N ARG A 393 15.62 -7.66 -15.55
CA ARG A 393 16.51 -8.06 -16.66
C ARG A 393 17.78 -7.24 -16.70
N ASN A 394 17.70 -5.94 -16.46
CA ASN A 394 18.86 -5.06 -16.60
C ASN A 394 19.77 -5.02 -15.38
N LYS A 395 19.19 -5.16 -14.18
CA LYS A 395 19.91 -4.97 -12.91
C LYS A 395 20.28 -6.27 -12.23
N ILE A 396 19.50 -7.33 -12.44
CA ILE A 396 19.77 -8.66 -11.88
C ILE A 396 20.42 -9.53 -12.97
N ILE A 397 19.75 -9.75 -14.12
CA ILE A 397 20.26 -10.68 -15.14
C ILE A 397 21.49 -10.15 -15.91
N ASN A 398 21.40 -8.94 -16.49
CA ASN A 398 22.40 -8.49 -17.48
C ASN A 398 23.62 -7.77 -16.90
N LYS A 399 23.56 -7.33 -15.64
CA LYS A 399 24.67 -6.63 -14.95
C LYS A 399 24.83 -7.10 -13.49
N PRO A 400 25.04 -8.40 -13.24
CA PRO A 400 25.13 -8.95 -11.88
C PRO A 400 26.34 -8.43 -11.09
N TRP A 401 27.40 -7.94 -11.76
CA TRP A 401 28.63 -7.48 -11.13
C TRP A 401 28.95 -6.03 -11.49
N GLN A 402 28.74 -5.10 -10.55
CA GLN A 402 29.48 -3.82 -10.35
C GLN A 402 28.76 -2.78 -9.47
N GLN A 403 27.54 -3.01 -8.96
CA GLN A 403 26.86 -2.02 -8.11
C GLN A 403 26.51 -2.58 -6.73
N ARG A 404 27.55 -2.92 -5.95
CA ARG A 404 27.42 -3.27 -4.52
C ARG A 404 26.97 -2.09 -3.63
N GLU A 405 26.87 -0.87 -4.15
CA GLU A 405 26.70 0.31 -3.29
C GLU A 405 25.27 0.88 -3.17
N HIS A 406 24.26 0.34 -3.87
CA HIS A 406 22.92 0.97 -3.89
C HIS A 406 21.74 0.01 -3.83
N PHE A 407 21.93 -1.19 -3.26
CA PHE A 407 20.84 -2.13 -3.00
C PHE A 407 20.92 -2.59 -1.55
N GLY A 408 19.92 -2.22 -0.75
CA GLY A 408 19.57 -3.00 0.43
C GLY A 408 19.17 -4.39 -0.05
N THR A 409 20.09 -5.34 0.07
CA THR A 409 19.88 -6.80 0.16
C THR A 409 18.85 -7.43 -0.80
N ILE A 410 18.93 -7.17 -2.11
CA ILE A 410 18.30 -8.08 -3.10
C ILE A 410 19.42 -8.91 -3.73
N PRO A 411 19.46 -10.24 -3.54
CA PRO A 411 20.54 -11.07 -4.08
C PRO A 411 20.58 -11.04 -5.62
N THR A 412 21.77 -11.11 -6.21
CA THR A 412 21.99 -10.89 -7.65
C THR A 412 21.82 -12.14 -8.53
N ASP A 413 21.41 -13.27 -7.94
CA ASP A 413 21.20 -14.55 -8.62
C ASP A 413 19.91 -15.20 -8.09
N ILE A 414 18.80 -14.52 -8.36
CA ILE A 414 17.47 -14.95 -7.89
C ILE A 414 16.51 -14.98 -9.07
N SER A 415 15.53 -15.87 -8.97
CA SER A 415 14.40 -15.93 -9.89
C SER A 415 13.58 -14.63 -9.87
N PHE A 416 12.72 -14.45 -10.86
CA PHE A 416 11.84 -13.30 -10.87
C PHE A 416 10.84 -13.30 -9.70
N SER A 417 10.39 -14.49 -9.26
CA SER A 417 9.48 -14.63 -8.12
C SER A 417 10.13 -14.14 -6.82
N GLU A 418 11.35 -14.62 -6.53
CA GLU A 418 12.13 -14.18 -5.37
C GLU A 418 12.45 -12.69 -5.44
N PHE A 419 12.77 -12.18 -6.63
CA PHE A 419 12.97 -10.75 -6.84
C PHE A 419 11.72 -9.92 -6.51
N VAL A 420 10.54 -10.37 -6.96
CA VAL A 420 9.26 -9.72 -6.61
C VAL A 420 9.06 -9.74 -5.10
N ALA A 421 9.28 -10.88 -4.45
CA ALA A 421 9.14 -11.03 -3.00
C ALA A 421 10.01 -10.03 -2.22
N GLU A 422 11.21 -9.69 -2.71
CA GLU A 422 12.05 -8.67 -2.08
C GLU A 422 11.61 -7.24 -2.40
N VAL A 423 11.16 -6.97 -3.63
CA VAL A 423 10.65 -5.65 -4.02
C VAL A 423 9.38 -5.26 -3.26
N VAL A 424 8.47 -6.21 -3.03
CA VAL A 424 7.21 -5.93 -2.33
C VAL A 424 7.42 -5.63 -0.85
N LYS A 425 8.45 -6.21 -0.23
CA LYS A 425 8.81 -5.95 1.18
C LYS A 425 9.48 -4.58 1.38
N CYS A 426 10.09 -4.01 0.33
CA CYS A 426 10.90 -2.81 0.44
C CYS A 426 10.09 -1.52 0.16
N PRO A 427 10.01 -0.56 1.12
CA PRO A 427 9.26 0.68 0.93
C PRO A 427 9.92 1.63 -0.09
N ASP A 428 9.12 2.50 -0.72
CA ASP A 428 9.59 3.40 -1.79
C ASP A 428 10.66 4.41 -1.36
N CYS A 429 10.73 4.72 -0.06
CA CYS A 429 11.77 5.59 0.46
C CYS A 429 13.14 4.89 0.51
N LEU A 430 13.20 3.57 0.59
CA LEU A 430 14.46 2.82 0.70
C LEU A 430 14.86 2.14 -0.61
N ILE A 431 13.88 1.64 -1.34
CA ILE A 431 14.09 0.84 -2.54
C ILE A 431 14.87 1.61 -3.61
N ASN A 432 15.67 0.89 -4.38
CA ASN A 432 16.41 1.46 -5.51
C ASN A 432 15.46 2.15 -6.52
N GLY A 433 15.85 3.31 -7.03
CA GLY A 433 15.04 4.11 -7.96
C GLY A 433 14.66 3.41 -9.28
N HIS A 434 15.30 2.29 -9.63
CA HIS A 434 14.88 1.46 -10.77
C HIS A 434 13.64 0.61 -10.49
N PHE A 435 13.33 0.37 -9.22
CA PHE A 435 12.18 -0.43 -8.75
C PHE A 435 11.19 0.40 -7.93
N GLN A 436 11.55 1.63 -7.55
CA GLN A 436 10.65 2.59 -6.90
C GLN A 436 9.39 2.84 -7.74
N SER A 437 8.25 2.97 -7.06
CA SER A 437 6.98 3.41 -7.65
C SER A 437 7.16 4.74 -8.41
N GLN A 438 6.51 4.82 -9.57
CA GLN A 438 6.47 6.02 -10.37
C GLN A 438 5.59 7.10 -9.71
N PHE A 439 4.53 6.68 -9.02
CA PHE A 439 3.68 7.55 -8.22
C PHE A 439 4.50 8.19 -7.10
N ALA A 440 5.22 7.41 -6.31
CA ALA A 440 6.10 7.93 -5.25
C ALA A 440 7.17 8.91 -5.80
N LYS A 441 7.59 8.72 -7.06
CA LYS A 441 8.53 9.61 -7.73
C LYS A 441 7.90 10.91 -8.21
N LEU A 442 6.68 10.87 -8.74
CA LEU A 442 6.07 11.97 -9.49
C LEU A 442 5.00 12.74 -8.73
N TYR A 443 4.49 12.21 -7.62
CA TYR A 443 3.56 12.90 -6.75
C TYR A 443 4.26 13.48 -5.52
N HIS A 444 3.75 14.60 -5.02
CA HIS A 444 4.11 15.15 -3.72
C HIS A 444 2.87 15.75 -3.08
N GLN A 445 2.57 15.38 -1.82
CA GLN A 445 1.38 15.84 -1.09
C GLN A 445 0.03 15.61 -1.81
N GLY A 446 -0.02 14.64 -2.73
CA GLY A 446 -1.19 14.32 -3.54
C GLY A 446 -1.25 15.02 -4.89
N GLU A 447 -0.32 15.94 -5.17
CA GLU A 447 -0.27 16.69 -6.43
C GLU A 447 0.76 16.08 -7.38
N LEU A 448 0.39 15.96 -8.65
CA LEU A 448 1.31 15.59 -9.72
C LEU A 448 2.31 16.72 -9.95
N GLN A 449 3.59 16.39 -10.05
CA GLN A 449 4.69 17.36 -10.00
C GLN A 449 5.21 17.73 -11.40
N VAL A 450 4.39 17.48 -12.43
CA VAL A 450 4.68 17.75 -13.83
C VAL A 450 3.47 18.36 -14.52
N ASP A 451 3.74 19.25 -15.47
CA ASP A 451 2.75 19.87 -16.35
C ASP A 451 2.41 18.96 -17.54
N PHE A 452 3.31 18.03 -17.90
CA PHE A 452 3.07 17.01 -18.93
C PHE A 452 3.58 15.64 -18.51
N LEU A 453 2.76 14.62 -18.76
CA LEU A 453 3.07 13.24 -18.47
C LEU A 453 2.86 12.37 -19.72
N GLY A 454 3.96 11.95 -20.34
CA GLY A 454 3.92 11.01 -21.46
C GLY A 454 3.95 9.55 -21.02
N ARG A 455 3.62 8.65 -21.93
CA ARG A 455 3.63 7.19 -21.75
C ARG A 455 4.71 6.56 -22.62
N PHE A 456 5.42 5.61 -22.04
CA PHE A 456 6.43 4.84 -22.77
C PHE A 456 5.80 4.00 -23.89
N GLU A 457 4.56 3.55 -23.68
CA GLU A 457 3.80 2.78 -24.66
C GLU A 457 3.52 3.60 -25.94
N ASN A 458 3.34 4.92 -25.80
CA ASN A 458 3.06 5.87 -26.89
C ASN A 458 4.23 6.84 -27.10
N LEU A 459 5.47 6.35 -26.87
CA LEU A 459 6.65 7.21 -26.70
C LEU A 459 6.86 8.21 -27.84
N ALA A 460 6.66 7.81 -29.10
CA ALA A 460 6.86 8.69 -30.25
C ALA A 460 5.81 9.80 -30.33
N GLU A 461 4.55 9.46 -30.06
CA GLU A 461 3.41 10.37 -30.08
C GLU A 461 3.52 11.38 -28.93
N ASP A 462 3.80 10.89 -27.71
CA ASP A 462 3.88 11.74 -26.52
C ASP A 462 5.16 12.57 -26.46
N TRP A 463 6.23 12.16 -27.17
CA TRP A 463 7.45 12.96 -27.29
C TRP A 463 7.27 14.13 -28.25
N LEU A 464 6.48 13.97 -29.31
CA LEU A 464 6.38 14.95 -30.40
C LEU A 464 5.96 16.36 -29.93
N PRO A 465 4.98 16.55 -29.03
CA PRO A 465 4.64 17.87 -28.49
C PRO A 465 5.79 18.52 -27.72
N ILE A 466 6.55 17.73 -26.94
CA ILE A 466 7.72 18.21 -26.18
C ILE A 466 8.84 18.60 -27.12
N ALA A 467 9.14 17.76 -28.11
CA ALA A 467 10.16 18.02 -29.11
C ALA A 467 9.86 19.30 -29.90
N LYS A 468 8.60 19.47 -30.34
CA LYS A 468 8.16 20.66 -31.07
C LYS A 468 8.20 21.91 -30.21
N ARG A 469 7.68 21.86 -28.97
CA ARG A 469 7.59 23.01 -28.08
C ARG A 469 8.95 23.54 -27.67
N PHE A 470 9.91 22.64 -27.45
CA PHE A 470 11.22 22.99 -26.93
C PHE A 470 12.34 22.79 -27.94
N GLU A 471 12.05 22.66 -29.25
CA GLU A 471 13.05 22.54 -30.32
C GLU A 471 14.10 21.44 -30.06
N PHE A 472 13.61 20.23 -29.76
CA PHE A 472 14.44 19.01 -29.73
C PHE A 472 14.20 18.17 -30.99
N ASP A 473 15.10 17.22 -31.25
CA ASP A 473 14.91 16.23 -32.31
C ASP A 473 13.60 15.43 -32.06
N PRO A 474 12.64 15.43 -32.99
CA PRO A 474 11.42 14.65 -32.85
C PRO A 474 11.68 13.14 -32.87
N GLN A 475 12.83 12.68 -33.36
CA GLN A 475 13.20 11.27 -33.38
C GLN A 475 13.97 10.89 -32.11
N LEU A 476 13.35 10.06 -31.27
CA LEU A 476 14.05 9.45 -30.15
C LEU A 476 14.94 8.29 -30.65
N PRO A 477 16.24 8.26 -30.30
CA PRO A 477 17.10 7.18 -30.69
C PRO A 477 16.66 5.92 -29.95
N HIS A 478 16.60 4.79 -30.68
CA HIS A 478 16.24 3.50 -30.13
C HIS A 478 17.39 2.87 -29.31
N LYS A 479 17.92 3.63 -28.33
CA LYS A 479 19.00 3.20 -27.44
C LYS A 479 18.46 2.21 -26.40
N MET A 480 19.26 1.18 -26.10
CA MET A 480 18.91 0.07 -25.21
C MET A 480 17.77 -0.81 -25.74
N LYS A 481 17.94 -1.44 -26.91
CA LYS A 481 17.23 -2.70 -27.18
C LYS A 481 17.42 -3.59 -25.95
N SER A 482 16.37 -4.28 -25.52
CA SER A 482 16.50 -5.44 -24.63
C SER A 482 17.25 -6.54 -25.38
N SER A 483 18.51 -6.30 -25.72
CA SER A 483 19.40 -7.29 -26.30
C SER A 483 19.80 -8.19 -25.14
N THR A 484 18.99 -9.21 -24.88
CA THR A 484 19.54 -10.46 -24.37
C THR A 484 20.71 -10.81 -25.29
N LYS A 485 21.89 -11.11 -24.74
CA LYS A 485 23.03 -11.66 -25.50
C LYS A 485 22.67 -12.91 -26.34
N ARG A 486 21.43 -13.43 -26.23
CA ARG A 486 20.88 -14.59 -26.93
C ARG A 486 19.64 -14.32 -27.81
N GLY A 487 19.39 -13.09 -28.26
CA GLY A 487 18.43 -12.83 -29.36
C GLY A 487 16.93 -13.09 -29.12
N VAL A 488 16.50 -13.67 -27.99
CA VAL A 488 15.08 -13.95 -27.72
C VAL A 488 14.50 -12.87 -26.81
N TYR A 489 13.76 -11.93 -27.38
CA TYR A 489 12.90 -11.04 -26.61
C TYR A 489 11.78 -11.88 -25.99
N LYS A 490 11.94 -12.26 -24.72
CA LYS A 490 10.81 -12.83 -23.96
C LYS A 490 9.80 -11.72 -23.69
N ASP A 491 8.55 -11.95 -24.03
CA ASP A 491 7.44 -11.13 -23.59
C ASP A 491 7.49 -11.01 -22.05
N TYR A 492 7.31 -9.79 -21.51
CA TYR A 492 7.37 -9.56 -20.07
C TYR A 492 6.29 -10.35 -19.32
N ARG A 493 5.13 -10.57 -19.97
CA ARG A 493 4.01 -11.32 -19.39
C ARG A 493 4.39 -12.76 -19.05
N THR A 494 5.38 -13.32 -19.75
CA THR A 494 5.87 -14.69 -19.49
C THR A 494 6.61 -14.88 -18.17
N TYR A 495 6.92 -13.78 -17.46
CA TYR A 495 7.60 -13.81 -16.17
C TYR A 495 6.62 -14.00 -15.00
N TYR A 496 5.32 -13.78 -15.23
CA TYR A 496 4.32 -13.75 -14.18
C TYR A 496 3.58 -15.09 -14.08
N THR A 497 3.32 -15.49 -12.84
CA THR A 497 2.18 -16.33 -12.44
C THR A 497 1.06 -15.42 -11.96
N GLU A 498 -0.16 -15.93 -11.85
CA GLU A 498 -1.31 -15.18 -11.31
C GLU A 498 -1.00 -14.56 -9.94
N GLU A 499 -0.42 -15.32 -9.02
CA GLU A 499 0.04 -14.83 -7.71
C GLU A 499 0.98 -13.62 -7.82
N LEU A 500 1.98 -13.69 -8.71
CA LEU A 500 2.92 -12.59 -8.92
C LEU A 500 2.25 -11.36 -9.52
N VAL A 501 1.23 -11.52 -10.36
CA VAL A 501 0.45 -10.40 -10.89
C VAL A 501 -0.21 -9.64 -9.75
N HIS A 502 -0.88 -10.35 -8.82
CA HIS A 502 -1.52 -9.73 -7.67
C HIS A 502 -0.53 -9.05 -6.72
N LEU A 503 0.60 -9.69 -6.42
CA LEU A 503 1.65 -9.11 -5.57
C LEU A 503 2.20 -7.80 -6.15
N VAL A 504 2.52 -7.79 -7.45
CA VAL A 504 3.04 -6.60 -8.13
C VAL A 504 1.97 -5.53 -8.28
N TYR A 505 0.72 -5.91 -8.59
CA TYR A 505 -0.41 -4.98 -8.61
C TYR A 505 -0.57 -4.29 -7.26
N ASN A 506 -0.57 -5.04 -6.16
CA ASN A 506 -0.70 -4.46 -4.81
C ASN A 506 0.46 -3.51 -4.48
N ARG A 507 1.70 -3.86 -4.83
CA ARG A 507 2.87 -3.00 -4.58
C ARG A 507 2.87 -1.71 -5.40
N PHE A 508 2.38 -1.76 -6.64
CA PHE A 508 2.36 -0.65 -7.59
C PHE A 508 0.95 -0.14 -7.89
N ARG A 509 -0.02 -0.38 -7.01
CA ARG A 509 -1.44 -0.01 -7.24
C ARG A 509 -1.59 1.48 -7.51
N ALA A 510 -0.85 2.32 -6.77
CA ALA A 510 -0.85 3.76 -6.99
C ALA A 510 -0.31 4.15 -8.39
N ASP A 511 0.63 3.39 -8.97
CA ASP A 511 1.05 3.60 -10.36
C ASP A 511 -0.07 3.20 -11.32
N VAL A 512 -0.79 2.11 -11.03
CA VAL A 512 -1.88 1.61 -11.86
C VAL A 512 -3.05 2.59 -11.88
N ASP A 513 -3.51 3.00 -10.71
CA ASP A 513 -4.65 3.90 -10.53
C ASP A 513 -4.35 5.30 -11.09
N ALA A 514 -3.24 5.91 -10.67
CA ALA A 514 -2.95 7.31 -10.98
C ALA A 514 -2.52 7.53 -12.44
N PHE A 515 -1.98 6.50 -13.09
CA PHE A 515 -1.54 6.59 -14.47
C PHE A 515 -2.39 5.75 -15.43
N GLY A 516 -3.53 5.21 -15.00
CA GLY A 516 -4.48 4.53 -15.89
C GLY A 516 -3.92 3.28 -16.55
N TYR A 517 -3.28 2.39 -15.78
CA TYR A 517 -2.80 1.08 -16.25
C TYR A 517 -3.72 -0.09 -15.86
N GLN A 518 -4.99 0.18 -15.53
CA GLN A 518 -5.96 -0.83 -15.11
C GLN A 518 -6.17 -1.91 -16.19
N GLN A 519 -6.36 -1.49 -17.44
CA GLN A 519 -6.46 -2.42 -18.57
C GLN A 519 -5.21 -3.31 -18.71
N ALA A 520 -4.01 -2.76 -18.49
CA ALA A 520 -2.77 -3.53 -18.57
C ALA A 520 -2.64 -4.59 -17.46
N TYR A 521 -3.25 -4.34 -16.29
CA TYR A 521 -3.38 -5.33 -15.22
C TYR A 521 -4.34 -6.47 -15.63
N GLU A 522 -5.53 -6.12 -16.13
CA GLU A 522 -6.56 -7.08 -16.57
C GLU A 522 -6.08 -7.96 -17.73
N GLU A 523 -5.41 -7.36 -18.72
CA GLU A 523 -4.81 -8.09 -19.85
C GLU A 523 -3.71 -9.05 -19.39
N LEU A 524 -2.89 -8.63 -18.42
CA LEU A 524 -1.83 -9.49 -17.87
C LEU A 524 -2.44 -10.65 -17.08
N LEU A 525 -3.47 -10.39 -16.26
CA LEU A 525 -4.17 -11.41 -15.49
C LEU A 525 -4.82 -12.45 -16.43
N THR A 526 -5.54 -11.98 -17.44
CA THR A 526 -6.13 -12.84 -18.48
C THR A 526 -5.07 -13.69 -19.19
N PHE A 527 -3.94 -13.09 -19.54
CA PHE A 527 -2.84 -13.81 -20.20
C PHE A 527 -2.25 -14.93 -19.33
N VAL A 528 -2.11 -14.73 -18.02
CA VAL A 528 -1.52 -15.75 -17.14
C VAL A 528 -2.51 -16.85 -16.75
N SER A 529 -3.82 -16.55 -16.66
CA SER A 529 -4.83 -17.56 -16.35
C SER A 529 -5.16 -18.49 -17.55
N GLN A 530 -4.73 -18.13 -18.76
CA GLN A 530 -4.88 -18.95 -19.99
C GLN A 530 -3.69 -19.87 -20.28
N LYS A 531 -2.62 -19.80 -19.49
CA LYS A 531 -1.46 -20.69 -19.59
C LYS A 531 -1.65 -21.93 -18.72
#